data_AF-I4VWC8-F1
#
_entry.id   AF-I4VWC8-F1
#
_cell.length_a   1.000
_cell.length_b   1.000
_cell.length_c   1.000
_cell.angle_alpha   90.00
_cell.angle_beta   90.00
_cell.angle_gamma   90.00
#
_symmetry.space_group_name_H-M   'P 1'
#
loop_
_entity.id
_entity.type
_entity.pdbx_description
1 polymer ?
#
loop_
_entity_poly.entity_id
_entity_poly.type
_entity_poly.pdbx_seq_one_letter_code
_entity_poly.pdbx_strand_id
1 'polypeptide(L)'
;MSWIDGFVIAVPHANRAQFIEHARTFDSIFLEFGATRVMECWDEDVPDGKLTDFRRAVQAQADEAVVFSWVEWPDKATHDAGIEKFMQDPRMEAASACPFDGKRMIFGGFVPVVSLPG
;
A
#
# COMPACT_ATOMS: atom_id res chain seq x y z
N MET A 1 -20.48 -1.89 4.68
CA MET A 1 -19.55 -3.04 4.67
C MET A 1 -18.19 -2.46 4.42
N SER A 2 -17.16 -2.92 5.13
CA SER A 2 -15.81 -2.36 5.00
C SER A 2 -15.31 -2.42 3.56
N TRP A 3 -14.39 -1.53 3.25
CA TRP A 3 -13.71 -1.45 1.97
C TRP A 3 -12.21 -1.52 2.21
N ILE A 4 -11.50 -2.24 1.35
CA ILE A 4 -10.06 -2.47 1.49
C ILE A 4 -9.38 -2.02 0.21
N ASP A 5 -8.38 -1.15 0.32
CA ASP A 5 -7.41 -0.96 -0.76
C ASP A 5 -6.23 -1.88 -0.48
N GLY A 6 -5.86 -2.70 -1.46
CA GLY A 6 -4.71 -3.61 -1.36
C GLY A 6 -3.63 -3.20 -2.35
N PHE A 7 -2.38 -3.28 -1.92
CA PHE A 7 -1.20 -2.90 -2.70
C PHE A 7 -0.11 -3.96 -2.59
N VAL A 8 0.64 -4.11 -3.69
CA VAL A 8 1.92 -4.81 -3.69
C VAL A 8 2.92 -3.94 -4.42
N ILE A 9 4.08 -3.73 -3.80
CA ILE A 9 5.09 -2.77 -4.24
C ILE A 9 6.46 -3.44 -4.25
N ALA A 10 7.27 -3.18 -5.28
CA ALA A 10 8.68 -3.53 -5.28
C ALA A 10 9.51 -2.33 -4.80
N VAL A 11 10.25 -2.47 -3.71
CA VAL A 11 11.02 -1.38 -3.10
C VAL A 11 12.49 -1.78 -2.99
N PRO A 12 13.45 -0.96 -3.47
CA PRO A 12 14.87 -1.24 -3.28
C PRO A 12 15.22 -1.43 -1.80
N HIS A 13 15.99 -2.47 -1.46
CA HIS A 13 16.38 -2.73 -0.08
C HIS A 13 17.10 -1.52 0.56
N ALA A 14 17.91 -0.80 -0.23
CA ALA A 14 18.58 0.42 0.21
C ALA A 14 17.61 1.54 0.62
N ASN A 15 16.37 1.50 0.14
CA ASN A 15 15.36 2.53 0.39
C ASN A 15 14.42 2.19 1.55
N ARG A 16 14.64 1.10 2.29
CA ARG A 16 13.72 0.67 3.37
C ARG A 16 13.41 1.78 4.39
N ALA A 17 14.42 2.53 4.83
CA ALA A 17 14.21 3.63 5.78
C ALA A 17 13.39 4.77 5.16
N GLN A 18 13.71 5.16 3.92
CA GLN A 18 12.98 6.17 3.16
C GLN A 18 11.52 5.75 2.92
N PHE A 19 11.28 4.46 2.64
CA PHE A 19 9.94 3.91 2.51
C PHE A 19 9.14 4.03 3.81
N ILE A 20 9.73 3.69 4.96
CA ILE A 20 9.06 3.81 6.26
C ILE A 20 8.73 5.28 6.58
N GLU A 21 9.63 6.21 6.27
CA GLU A 21 9.39 7.65 6.47
C GLU A 21 8.28 8.18 5.55
N HIS A 22 8.30 7.75 4.28
CA HIS A 22 7.26 8.04 3.30
C HIS A 22 5.90 7.53 3.79
N ALA A 23 5.79 6.23 4.09
CA ALA A 23 4.60 5.59 4.63
C ALA A 23 4.06 6.32 5.87
N ARG A 24 4.90 6.60 6.88
CA ARG A 24 4.48 7.33 8.10
C ARG A 24 3.87 8.70 7.83
N THR A 25 4.28 9.36 6.75
CA THR A 25 3.82 10.71 6.40
C THR A 25 2.53 10.68 5.58
N PHE A 26 2.43 9.76 4.61
CA PHE A 26 1.29 9.71 3.69
C PHE A 26 0.17 8.81 4.19
N ASP A 27 0.50 7.71 4.86
CA ASP A 27 -0.50 6.78 5.38
C ASP A 27 -1.34 7.41 6.48
N SER A 28 -0.75 8.34 7.25
CA SER A 28 -1.49 9.09 8.27
C SER A 28 -2.62 9.93 7.66
N ILE A 29 -2.48 10.37 6.41
CA ILE A 29 -3.51 11.15 5.71
C ILE A 29 -4.76 10.30 5.46
N PHE A 30 -4.60 9.02 5.11
CA PHE A 30 -5.75 8.11 4.98
C PHE A 30 -6.55 8.03 6.29
N LEU A 31 -5.86 7.95 7.43
CA LEU A 31 -6.49 7.93 8.75
C LEU A 31 -7.22 9.25 9.05
N GLU A 32 -6.62 10.40 8.71
CA GLU A 32 -7.27 11.71 8.82
C GLU A 32 -8.55 11.81 7.98
N PHE A 33 -8.62 11.07 6.86
CA PHE A 33 -9.76 11.07 5.94
C PHE A 33 -10.74 9.91 6.12
N GLY A 34 -10.61 9.14 7.20
CA GLY A 34 -11.63 8.19 7.64
C GLY A 34 -11.26 6.72 7.43
N ALA A 35 -10.05 6.41 6.99
CA ALA A 35 -9.54 5.04 7.09
C ALA A 35 -9.44 4.63 8.57
N THR A 36 -9.72 3.37 8.86
CA THR A 36 -9.64 2.81 10.22
C THR A 36 -8.29 2.21 10.53
N ARG A 37 -7.53 1.82 9.50
CA ARG A 37 -6.20 1.21 9.64
C ARG A 37 -5.41 1.33 8.35
N VAL A 38 -4.10 1.48 8.49
CA VAL A 38 -3.13 1.29 7.41
C VAL A 38 -2.09 0.30 7.89
N MET A 39 -1.64 -0.58 7.00
CA MET A 39 -0.57 -1.53 7.30
C MET A 39 0.39 -1.63 6.14
N GLU A 40 1.67 -1.55 6.45
CA GLU A 40 2.79 -1.70 5.52
C GLU A 40 3.68 -2.85 6.00
N CYS A 41 3.70 -3.96 5.26
CA CYS A 41 4.48 -5.15 5.61
C CYS A 41 5.67 -5.31 4.67
N TRP A 42 6.88 -5.28 5.23
CA TRP A 42 8.11 -5.57 4.50
C TRP A 42 8.34 -7.08 4.39
N ASP A 43 8.84 -7.58 3.26
CA ASP A 43 9.12 -9.00 3.10
C ASP A 43 10.11 -9.57 4.14
N GLU A 44 9.85 -10.81 4.56
CA GLU A 44 10.73 -11.55 5.47
C GLU A 44 10.91 -12.99 4.99
N ASP A 45 9.80 -13.64 4.60
CA ASP A 45 9.79 -14.99 4.02
C ASP A 45 8.82 -15.06 2.84
N VAL A 46 9.27 -14.59 1.67
CA VAL A 46 8.48 -14.58 0.42
C VAL A 46 9.07 -15.62 -0.54
N PRO A 47 8.40 -16.77 -0.75
CA PRO A 47 8.93 -17.86 -1.55
C PRO A 47 8.90 -17.56 -3.05
N ASP A 48 9.91 -18.05 -3.76
CA ASP A 48 9.94 -18.04 -5.22
C ASP A 48 9.08 -19.16 -5.80
N GLY A 49 8.16 -18.79 -6.70
CA GLY A 49 7.26 -19.69 -7.39
C GLY A 49 7.77 -20.06 -8.78
N LYS A 50 7.17 -21.12 -9.35
CA LYS A 50 7.45 -21.55 -10.74
C LYS A 50 6.52 -20.92 -11.77
N LEU A 51 5.29 -20.59 -11.38
CA LEU A 51 4.27 -19.98 -12.26
C LEU A 51 4.01 -18.54 -11.87
N THR A 52 3.71 -18.31 -10.59
CA THR A 52 3.47 -17.01 -10.00
C THR A 52 4.07 -16.95 -8.60
N ASP A 53 4.40 -15.76 -8.17
CA ASP A 53 4.82 -15.41 -6.82
C ASP A 53 4.70 -13.89 -6.63
N PHE A 54 4.86 -13.41 -5.41
CA PHE A 54 4.76 -11.99 -5.09
C PHE A 54 5.82 -11.15 -5.82
N ARG A 55 7.05 -11.66 -5.98
CA ARG A 55 8.12 -10.96 -6.69
C ARG A 55 7.76 -10.76 -8.16
N ARG A 56 7.23 -11.80 -8.83
CA ARG A 56 6.75 -11.75 -10.21
C ARG A 56 5.56 -10.82 -10.39
N ALA A 57 4.65 -10.75 -9.41
CA ALA A 57 3.46 -9.91 -9.47
C ALA A 57 3.79 -8.43 -9.69
N VAL A 58 4.91 -7.97 -9.13
CA VAL A 58 5.43 -6.60 -9.26
C VAL A 58 6.73 -6.51 -10.06
N GLN A 59 7.11 -7.59 -10.75
CA GLN A 59 8.37 -7.68 -11.50
C GLN A 59 9.59 -7.18 -10.69
N ALA A 60 9.69 -7.60 -9.42
CA ALA A 60 10.75 -7.18 -8.50
C ALA A 60 12.14 -7.61 -9.01
N GLN A 61 13.09 -6.69 -8.95
CA GLN A 61 14.50 -6.96 -9.23
C GLN A 61 15.19 -7.60 -8.02
N ALA A 62 16.37 -8.19 -8.22
CA ALA A 62 17.08 -8.95 -7.20
C ALA A 62 17.44 -8.12 -5.94
N ASP A 63 17.58 -6.80 -6.08
CA ASP A 63 17.90 -5.85 -5.01
C ASP A 63 16.65 -5.19 -4.39
N GLU A 64 15.46 -5.68 -4.73
CA GLU A 64 14.19 -5.16 -4.23
C GLU A 64 13.48 -6.16 -3.31
N ALA A 65 12.87 -5.61 -2.27
CA ALA A 65 11.90 -6.25 -1.42
C ALA A 65 10.50 -6.15 -2.03
N VAL A 66 9.64 -7.11 -1.70
CA VAL A 66 8.19 -6.94 -1.83
C VAL A 66 7.65 -6.28 -0.57
N VAL A 67 6.84 -5.25 -0.74
CA VAL A 67 5.99 -4.70 0.31
C VAL A 67 4.55 -5.09 0.02
N PHE A 68 3.87 -5.65 1.02
CA PHE A 68 2.45 -5.97 0.99
C PHE A 68 1.71 -5.02 1.92
N SER A 69 0.75 -4.27 1.41
CA SER A 69 0.08 -3.26 2.20
C SER A 69 -1.39 -3.13 1.91
N TRP A 70 -2.10 -2.55 2.88
CA TRP A 70 -3.52 -2.29 2.73
C TRP A 70 -3.99 -1.13 3.60
N VAL A 71 -5.06 -0.51 3.14
CA VAL A 71 -5.84 0.50 3.88
C VAL A 71 -7.23 -0.05 4.13
N GLU A 72 -7.66 -0.05 5.39
CA GLU A 72 -9.00 -0.46 5.79
C GLU A 72 -9.89 0.77 5.97
N TRP A 73 -11.09 0.72 5.40
CA TRP A 73 -12.11 1.75 5.49
C TRP A 73 -13.41 1.19 6.06
N PRO A 74 -14.19 2.00 6.78
CA PRO A 74 -15.47 1.54 7.35
C PRO A 74 -16.49 1.19 6.26
N ASP A 75 -16.44 1.89 5.12
CA ASP A 75 -17.23 1.62 3.93
C ASP A 75 -16.67 2.32 2.68
N LYS A 76 -17.22 1.96 1.51
CA LYS A 76 -16.81 2.52 0.21
C LYS A 76 -17.12 4.02 0.09
N ALA A 77 -18.20 4.51 0.70
CA ALA A 77 -18.57 5.92 0.58
C ALA A 77 -17.54 6.81 1.32
N THR A 78 -17.09 6.35 2.48
CA THR A 78 -16.00 6.96 3.25
C THR A 78 -14.69 6.89 2.48
N HIS A 79 -14.36 5.73 1.91
CA HIS A 79 -13.20 5.58 1.03
C HIS A 79 -13.23 6.60 -0.13
N ASP A 80 -14.33 6.66 -0.89
CA ASP A 80 -14.41 7.50 -2.08
C ASP A 80 -14.26 8.99 -1.72
N ALA A 81 -14.92 9.43 -0.65
CA ALA A 81 -14.78 10.80 -0.15
C ALA A 81 -13.38 11.07 0.43
N GLY A 82 -12.74 10.06 1.02
CA GLY A 82 -11.39 10.16 1.57
C GLY A 82 -10.33 10.26 0.48
N ILE A 83 -10.43 9.44 -0.57
CA ILE A 83 -9.54 9.49 -1.73
C ILE A 83 -9.67 10.81 -2.49
N GLU A 84 -10.90 11.34 -2.64
CA GLU A 84 -11.09 12.66 -3.26
C GLU A 84 -10.32 13.77 -2.52
N LYS A 85 -10.36 13.76 -1.18
CA LYS A 85 -9.59 14.69 -0.35
C LYS A 85 -8.10 14.43 -0.41
N PHE A 86 -7.69 13.16 -0.37
CA PHE A 86 -6.30 12.74 -0.49
C PHE A 86 -5.65 13.30 -1.75
N MET A 87 -6.31 13.17 -2.91
CA MET A 87 -5.80 13.68 -4.18
C MET A 87 -5.69 15.22 -4.25
N GLN A 88 -6.39 15.93 -3.38
CA GLN A 88 -6.36 17.40 -3.28
C GLN A 88 -5.46 17.90 -2.15
N ASP A 89 -4.89 16.99 -1.34
CA ASP A 89 -4.11 17.37 -0.19
C ASP A 89 -2.77 17.99 -0.65
N PRO A 90 -2.40 19.19 -0.15
CA PRO A 90 -1.17 19.85 -0.56
C PRO A 90 0.10 19.05 -0.21
N ARG A 91 0.01 18.09 0.73
CA ARG A 91 1.10 17.18 1.07
C ARG A 91 1.42 16.21 -0.09
N MET A 92 0.50 15.98 -1.02
CA MET A 92 0.70 15.06 -2.15
C MET A 92 1.81 15.47 -3.11
N GLU A 93 2.07 16.77 -3.26
CA GLU A 93 3.19 17.26 -4.06
C GLU A 93 4.54 16.75 -3.53
N ALA A 94 4.68 16.70 -2.19
CA ALA A 94 5.85 16.12 -1.53
C ALA A 94 5.90 14.59 -1.63
N ALA A 95 4.76 13.94 -1.88
CA ALA A 95 4.64 12.49 -2.07
C ALA A 95 5.17 12.00 -3.43
N SER A 96 5.29 12.91 -4.42
CA SER A 96 5.69 12.56 -5.79
C SER A 96 7.09 11.91 -5.87
N ALA A 97 7.93 12.09 -4.86
CA ALA A 97 9.19 11.38 -4.70
C ALA A 97 8.97 10.01 -4.05
N CYS A 98 8.34 9.08 -4.77
CA CYS A 98 8.19 7.70 -4.31
C CYS A 98 9.57 7.02 -4.21
N PRO A 99 9.88 6.34 -3.08
CA PRO A 99 11.15 5.61 -2.92
C PRO A 99 11.17 4.27 -3.70
N PHE A 100 10.25 4.08 -4.65
CA PHE A 100 10.04 2.88 -5.46
C PHE A 100 9.46 3.24 -6.84
N ASP A 101 9.46 2.27 -7.75
CA ASP A 101 8.90 2.45 -9.09
C ASP A 101 7.37 2.24 -9.10
N GLY A 102 6.62 3.33 -9.04
CA GLY A 102 5.15 3.31 -9.05
C GLY A 102 4.51 2.68 -10.29
N LYS A 103 5.25 2.47 -11.39
CA LYS A 103 4.69 1.80 -12.59
C LYS A 103 4.50 0.30 -12.42
N ARG A 104 5.24 -0.31 -11.49
CA ARG A 104 5.18 -1.74 -11.19
C ARG A 104 4.32 -2.06 -9.98
N MET A 105 3.91 -1.04 -9.23
CA MET A 105 2.94 -1.19 -8.16
C MET A 105 1.63 -1.73 -8.73
N ILE A 106 1.09 -2.77 -8.08
CA ILE A 106 -0.27 -3.24 -8.33
C ILE A 106 -1.15 -2.78 -7.18
N PHE A 107 -2.36 -2.35 -7.49
CA PHE A 107 -3.33 -1.88 -6.51
C PHE A 107 -4.75 -2.27 -6.92
N GLY A 108 -5.65 -2.36 -5.95
CA GLY A 108 -7.05 -2.64 -6.20
C GLY A 108 -7.93 -2.45 -4.96
N GLY A 109 -9.21 -2.19 -5.20
CA GLY A 109 -10.22 -2.09 -4.16
C GLY A 109 -11.00 -3.40 -4.01
N PHE A 110 -11.27 -3.80 -2.77
CA PHE A 110 -11.87 -5.07 -2.41
C PHE A 110 -12.95 -4.90 -1.34
N VAL A 111 -13.98 -5.75 -1.44
CA VAL A 111 -14.98 -5.92 -0.39
C VAL A 111 -14.64 -7.21 0.36
N PRO A 112 -14.44 -7.17 1.69
CA PRO A 112 -14.12 -8.36 2.46
C PRO A 112 -15.34 -9.29 2.52
N VAL A 113 -15.11 -10.56 2.18
CA VAL A 113 -16.15 -11.61 2.22
C VAL A 113 -16.09 -12.46 3.48
N VAL A 114 -14.93 -12.50 4.15
CA VAL A 114 -14.69 -13.18 5.42
C VAL A 114 -13.82 -12.27 6.27
N SER A 115 -14.21 -12.08 7.53
CA SER A 115 -13.39 -11.41 8.55
C SER A 115 -13.62 -12.14 9.87
N LEU A 116 -12.54 -12.57 10.51
CA LEU A 116 -12.55 -13.16 11.83
C LEU A 116 -11.91 -12.15 12.80
N PRO A 117 -12.37 -12.06 14.06
CA PRO A 117 -11.75 -11.19 15.04
C PRO A 117 -10.26 -11.53 15.24
N GLY A 118 -9.48 -10.52 15.62
CA GLY A 118 -8.22 -10.70 16.34
C GLY A 118 -8.48 -10.88 17.84
#